data_AF-A0A2N1RLN8-F1
#
_entry.id   AF-A0A2N1RLN8-F1
#
_cell.length_a   1.000
_cell.length_b   1.000
_cell.length_c   1.000
_cell.angle_alpha   90.00
_cell.angle_beta   90.00
_cell.angle_gamma   90.00
#
_symmetry.space_group_name_H-M   'P 1'
#
loop_
_entity.id
_entity.type
_entity.pdbx_description
1 polymer ?
#
loop_
_entity_poly.entity_id
_entity_poly.type
_entity_poly.pdbx_seq_one_letter_code
_entity_poly.pdbx_strand_id
1 'polypeptide(L)' 'MEYSILIEKIEDGSLPDGYYYAHIPSLDLTTHGLGIEGAKKAAEDLVSLWIEEKLANSEPVPRESVSYN' A
#
# COMPACT_ATOMS: atom_id res chain seq x y z
N MET A 1 -11.99 -6.54 2.49
CA MET A 1 -10.81 -7.00 3.25
C MET A 1 -10.15 -5.76 3.81
N GLU A 2 -9.66 -5.84 5.05
CA GLU A 2 -8.98 -4.74 5.71
C GLU A 2 -7.48 -5.04 5.71
N TYR A 3 -6.69 -3.99 5.54
CA TYR A 3 -5.24 -4.05 5.47
C TYR A 3 -4.64 -2.82 6.16
N SER A 4 -3.62 -3.03 6.96
CA SER A 4 -2.80 -1.96 7.52
C SER A 4 -1.93 -1.31 6.45
N ILE A 5 -1.82 0.02 6.50
CA ILE A 5 -0.94 0.81 5.65
C ILE A 5 0.06 1.53 6.56
N LEU A 6 1.35 1.28 6.35
CA LEU A 6 2.43 2.04 6.95
C LEU A 6 2.73 3.26 6.07
N ILE A 7 2.61 4.45 6.64
CA ILE A 7 2.89 5.72 5.96
C ILE A 7 4.21 6.28 6.48
N GLU A 8 5.16 6.51 5.58
CA GLU A 8 6.49 7.01 5.92
C GLU A 8 6.81 8.27 5.10
N LYS A 9 7.38 9.27 5.76
CA LYS A 9 7.86 10.46 5.09
C LYS A 9 9.13 10.14 4.30
N ILE A 10 9.21 10.65 3.09
CA ILE A 10 10.37 10.47 2.23
C ILE A 10 11.37 11.59 2.51
N GLU A 11 12.58 11.23 2.91
CA GLU A 11 13.65 12.18 3.26
C GLU A 11 14.97 11.91 2.52
N ASP A 12 15.00 10.87 1.68
CA ASP A 12 16.20 10.43 0.96
C ASP A 12 16.40 11.11 -0.41
N GLY A 13 15.49 12.00 -0.80
CA GLY A 13 15.51 12.71 -2.08
C GLY A 13 15.13 11.85 -3.30
N SER A 14 14.58 10.65 -3.08
CA SER A 14 14.10 9.78 -4.17
C SER A 14 12.84 10.32 -4.88
N LEU A 15 12.04 11.12 -4.18
CA LEU A 15 10.82 11.75 -4.70
C LEU A 15 10.76 13.24 -4.31
N PRO A 16 9.94 14.05 -5.00
CA PRO A 16 9.74 15.45 -4.65
C PRO A 16 9.28 15.66 -3.20
N ASP A 17 9.60 16.82 -2.65
CA ASP A 17 9.17 17.19 -1.30
C ASP A 17 7.65 17.07 -1.13
N GLY A 18 7.24 16.59 0.05
CA GLY A 18 5.83 16.40 0.39
C GLY A 18 5.25 15.06 -0.04
N TYR A 19 6.01 14.20 -0.73
CA TYR A 19 5.61 12.82 -0.97
C TYR A 19 5.85 11.92 0.25
N TYR A 20 4.99 10.91 0.37
CA TYR A 20 5.04 9.88 1.40
C TYR A 20 5.01 8.51 0.74
N TYR A 21 5.73 7.54 1.31
CA TYR A 21 5.54 6.14 1.00
C TYR A 21 4.29 5.61 1.70
N ALA A 22 3.60 4.70 1.03
CA ALA A 22 2.56 3.87 1.60
C ALA A 22 2.87 2.40 1.33
N HIS A 23 3.15 1.66 2.40
CA HIS A 23 3.50 0.25 2.34
C HIS A 23 2.40 -0.60 2.98
N ILE A 24 2.02 -1.70 2.34
CA ILE A 24 1.04 -2.68 2.81
C ILE A 24 1.80 -4.00 3.11
N PRO A 25 2.25 -4.22 4.35
CA PRO A 25 3.19 -5.30 4.68
C PRO A 25 2.65 -6.70 4.37
N SER A 26 1.36 -6.92 4.62
CA SER A 26 0.72 -8.22 4.41
C SER A 26 0.60 -8.63 2.94
N LEU A 27 0.75 -7.67 2.02
CA LEU A 27 0.72 -7.89 0.57
C LEU A 27 2.08 -7.66 -0.10
N ASP A 28 3.08 -7.21 0.65
CA ASP A 28 4.38 -6.76 0.13
C ASP A 28 4.24 -5.75 -1.03
N LEU A 29 3.33 -4.80 -0.85
CA LEU A 29 3.04 -3.74 -1.82
C LEU A 29 3.54 -2.40 -1.29
N THR A 30 4.14 -1.60 -2.16
CA THR A 30 4.58 -0.24 -1.84
C THR A 30 4.21 0.71 -2.96
N THR A 31 3.68 1.86 -2.59
CA THR A 31 3.41 2.99 -3.49
C THR A 31 3.77 4.31 -2.81
N HIS A 32 3.52 5.41 -3.47
CA HIS A 32 3.77 6.75 -2.95
C HIS A 32 2.72 7.73 -3.43
N GLY A 33 2.54 8.82 -2.69
CA GLY A 33 1.65 9.89 -3.09
C GLY A 33 1.96 11.19 -2.38
N LEU A 34 1.41 12.29 -2.92
CA LEU A 34 1.58 13.62 -2.35
C LEU A 34 0.78 13.73 -1.05
N GLY A 35 1.47 13.99 0.05
CA GLY A 35 0.88 14.01 1.40
C GLY A 35 0.42 12.64 1.87
N ILE A 36 0.01 12.58 3.14
CA ILE A 36 -0.50 11.35 3.78
C ILE A 36 -1.75 10.85 3.04
N GLU A 37 -2.69 11.74 2.73
CA GLU A 37 -3.93 11.37 2.04
C GLU A 37 -3.70 10.88 0.61
N GLY A 38 -2.77 11.50 -0.13
CA GLY A 38 -2.44 11.05 -1.48
C GLY A 38 -1.76 9.68 -1.48
N ALA A 39 -0.84 9.45 -0.54
CA ALA A 39 -0.18 8.15 -0.38
C ALA A 39 -1.18 7.05 0.02
N LYS A 40 -2.10 7.36 0.95
CA LYS A 40 -3.19 6.45 1.33
C LYS A 40 -4.10 6.13 0.14
N LYS A 41 -4.52 7.14 -0.62
CA LYS A 41 -5.39 6.93 -1.79
C LYS A 41 -4.70 6.06 -2.85
N ALA A 42 -3.42 6.30 -3.11
CA ALA A 42 -2.62 5.48 -4.02
C ALA A 42 -2.53 4.02 -3.54
N ALA A 43 -2.41 3.79 -2.23
CA ALA A 43 -2.40 2.45 -1.65
C ALA A 43 -3.75 1.74 -1.82
N GLU A 44 -4.87 2.43 -1.59
CA GLU A 44 -6.22 1.88 -1.80
C GLU A 44 -6.43 1.45 -3.26
N ASP A 45 -6.00 2.28 -4.22
CA ASP A 45 -6.12 1.99 -5.64
C ASP A 45 -5.22 0.81 -6.05
N LEU A 46 -3.97 0.77 -5.55
CA LEU A 46 -3.04 -0.33 -5.79
C LEU A 46 -3.58 -1.67 -5.26
N VAL A 47 -4.08 -1.68 -4.01
CA VAL A 47 -4.65 -2.90 -3.40
C VAL A 47 -5.85 -3.39 -4.19
N SER A 48 -6.72 -2.49 -4.64
CA SER A 48 -7.90 -2.86 -5.44
C SER A 48 -7.50 -3.54 -6.75
N LEU A 49 -6.59 -2.92 -7.51
CA LEU A 49 -6.07 -3.48 -8.77
C LEU A 49 -5.38 -4.84 -8.56
N TRP A 50 -4.57 -4.94 -7.52
CA TRP A 50 -3.85 -6.18 -7.20
C TRP A 50 -4.81 -7.32 -6.86
N ILE A 51 -5.85 -7.06 -6.06
CA ILE A 51 -6.88 -8.06 -5.73
C ILE A 51 -7.63 -8.50 -6.99
N GLU A 52 -8.03 -7.55 -7.85
CA GLU A 52 -8.70 -7.85 -9.11
C GLU A 52 -7.85 -8.77 -10.00
N GLU A 53 -6.55 -8.51 -10.11
CA GLU A 53 -5.61 -9.36 -10.84
C GLU A 53 -5.52 -10.78 -10.25
N LYS A 54 -5.40 -10.90 -8.92
CA LYS A 54 -5.37 -12.21 -8.24
C LYS A 54 -6.63 -13.01 -8.50
N LEU A 55 -7.79 -12.37 -8.36
CA LEU A 55 -9.08 -13.02 -8.60
C LEU A 55 -9.26 -13.43 -10.07
N ALA A 56 -8.83 -12.59 -11.02
CA ALA A 56 -8.87 -12.91 -12.46
C ALA A 56 -8.01 -14.14 -12.81
N ASN A 57 -6.88 -14.31 -12.12
CA ASN A 57 -5.97 -15.44 -12.30
C ASN A 57 -6.30 -16.66 -11.40
N SER A 58 -7.41 -16.61 -10.64
CA SER A 58 -7.78 -17.64 -9.65
C SER A 58 -6.68 -17.91 -8.60
N GLU A 59 -5.88 -16.90 -8.29
CA GLU A 59 -4.84 -16.94 -7.27
C GLU A 59 -5.43 -16.63 -5.88
N PRO A 60 -4.88 -17.21 -4.80
CA PRO A 60 -5.33 -16.90 -3.45
C PRO A 60 -4.99 -15.46 -3.06
N VAL A 61 -5.95 -14.77 -2.44
CA VAL A 61 -5.75 -13.42 -1.89
C VAL A 61 -5.36 -13.55 -0.41
N PRO A 62 -4.13 -13.14 -0.02
CA PRO A 62 -3.69 -13.13 1.37
C PRO A 62 -4.60 -12.23 2.21
N ARG A 63 -4.99 -12.73 3.38
CA ARG A 63 -5.68 -11.95 4.39
C ARG A 63 -4.66 -11.38 5.35
N GLU A 64 -4.96 -10.24 5.92
CA GLU A 64 -4.15 -9.68 6.99
C GLU A 64 -4.02 -10.70 8.13
N SER A 65 -2.80 -11.14 8.39
CA SER A 65 -2.45 -11.90 9.58
C SER A 65 -2.30 -10.94 10.74
N VAL A 66 -2.77 -11.35 11.92
CA VAL A 66 -2.68 -10.57 13.17
C VAL A 66 -1.29 -9.94 13.31
N SER A 67 -1.23 -8.60 13.30
CA SER A 67 -0.03 -7.86 13.64
C SER A 67 0.11 -7.82 15.17
N TYR A 68 1.24 -8.28 15.69
CA TYR A 68 1.59 -8.08 17.10
C TYR A 68 2.30 -6.72 17.20
N ASN A 69 1.63 -5.74 17.82
CA ASN A 69 2.23 -4.46 18.21
C ASN A 69 2.98 -4.59 19.54
#